data_AF-A0A6J7CTZ3-F1
#
_entry.id   AF-A0A6J7CTZ3-F1
#
_cell.length_a   1.000
_cell.length_b   1.000
_cell.length_c   1.000
_cell.angle_alpha   90.00
_cell.angle_beta   90.00
_cell.angle_gamma   90.00
#
_symmetry.space_group_name_H-M   'P 1'
#
loop_
_entity.id
_entity.type
_entity.pdbx_description
1 polymer ?
#
loop_
_entity_poly.entity_id
_entity_poly.type
_entity_poly.pdbx_seq_one_letter_code
_entity_poly.pdbx_strand_id
1 'polypeptide(L)'
;MDPDRLAELEDERRFLLRSLADLELEREAGDVEATDYQVLRDGYTARAAGVLRSIEHGQAVLPPRARRSWPRLIGAAAAVVLIALGTGWLVARSSGQRLPGDTITGGTSPDQVAVLLSEARSLLGADPAGASQRYLAVLSIDPDNAEARTYTGWLLAISTQNQSATDAAATLAIAKKDLERAIEVDPTFADPRCFLAVIAARFEHDTATAKVRAAECLANNPPSEMRGMIESFAGSLTDTSTPATSDPATTTTG
;
A
#
# COMPACT_ATOMS: atom_id res chain seq x y z
N MET A 1 3.45 42.77 33.51
CA MET A 1 3.10 41.51 32.85
C MET A 1 1.80 40.97 33.45
N ASP A 2 0.99 40.23 32.70
CA ASP A 2 -0.16 39.50 33.25
C ASP A 2 0.37 38.45 34.24
N PRO A 3 -0.09 38.39 35.51
CA PRO A 3 0.39 37.39 36.48
C PRO A 3 0.32 35.96 35.94
N ASP A 4 -0.71 35.65 35.15
CA ASP A 4 -0.89 34.32 34.56
C ASP A 4 0.18 34.03 33.51
N ARG A 5 0.55 35.04 32.71
CA ARG A 5 1.63 34.91 31.72
C ARG A 5 2.99 34.79 32.39
N LEU A 6 3.19 35.43 33.55
CA LEU A 6 4.45 35.33 34.31
C LEU A 6 4.61 33.94 34.89
N ALA A 7 3.54 33.40 35.48
CA ALA A 7 3.52 32.02 35.96
C ALA A 7 3.82 31.02 34.83
N GLU A 8 3.23 31.20 33.65
CA GLU A 8 3.49 30.35 32.48
C GLU A 8 4.98 30.38 32.05
N LEU A 9 5.59 31.57 31.98
CA LEU A 9 7.02 31.69 31.63
C LEU A 9 7.94 31.12 32.73
N GLU A 10 7.55 31.22 34.01
CA GLU A 10 8.31 30.64 35.12
C GLU A 10 8.24 29.11 35.13
N ASP A 11 7.08 28.54 34.79
CA ASP A 11 6.91 27.09 34.62
C ASP A 11 7.69 26.58 33.40
N GLU A 12 7.64 27.30 32.28
CA GLU A 12 8.43 26.97 31.09
C GLU A 12 9.95 27.05 31.38
N ARG A 13 10.40 28.08 32.09
CA ARG A 13 11.81 28.19 32.55
C ARG A 13 12.20 26.98 33.40
N ARG A 14 11.36 26.59 34.37
CA ARG A 14 11.65 25.47 35.29
C ARG A 14 11.74 24.15 34.54
N PHE A 15 10.85 23.95 33.58
CA PHE A 15 10.87 22.79 32.69
C PHE A 15 12.19 22.73 31.91
N LEU A 16 12.56 23.81 31.22
CA LEU A 16 13.76 23.83 30.36
C LEU A 16 15.06 23.60 31.14
N LEU A 17 15.18 24.18 32.34
CA LEU A 17 16.36 23.97 33.19
C LEU A 17 16.43 22.54 33.73
N ARG A 18 15.29 21.92 34.05
CA ARG A 18 15.24 20.51 34.44
C ARG A 18 15.65 19.61 33.29
N SER A 19 15.12 19.84 32.08
CA SER A 19 15.48 19.07 30.89
C SER A 19 16.95 19.21 30.51
N LEU A 20 17.58 20.37 30.75
CA LEU A 20 19.03 20.53 30.55
C LEU A 20 19.85 19.72 31.56
N ALA A 21 19.43 19.66 32.82
CA ALA A 21 20.10 18.86 33.84
C ALA A 21 19.94 17.35 33.59
N ASP A 22 18.76 16.95 33.14
CA ASP A 22 18.44 15.56 32.78
C ASP A 22 19.26 15.10 31.56
N LEU A 23 19.34 15.93 30.52
CA LEU A 23 20.15 15.67 29.32
C LEU A 23 21.65 15.49 29.64
N GLU A 24 22.16 16.18 30.66
CA GLU A 24 23.54 16.01 31.11
C GLU A 24 23.74 14.66 31.82
N LEU A 25 22.77 14.25 32.66
CA LEU A 25 22.80 12.94 33.32
C LEU A 25 22.70 11.79 32.32
N GLU A 26 21.80 11.88 31.33
CA GLU A 26 21.67 10.90 30.26
C GLU A 26 22.95 10.84 29.41
N ARG A 27 23.62 11.98 29.19
CA ARG A 27 24.92 12.02 28.53
C ARG A 27 26.01 11.32 29.34
N GLU A 28 26.12 11.61 30.63
CA GLU A 28 27.10 10.98 31.53
C GLU A 28 26.86 9.47 31.64
N ALA A 29 25.60 9.04 31.60
CA ALA A 29 25.20 7.63 31.55
C ALA A 29 25.50 6.94 30.21
N GLY A 30 25.75 7.71 29.15
CA GLY A 30 26.01 7.20 27.80
C GLY A 30 24.76 6.89 26.98
N ASP A 31 23.58 7.32 27.45
CA ASP A 31 22.28 7.06 26.79
C ASP A 31 22.02 7.98 25.59
N VAL A 32 22.84 9.03 25.40
CA VAL A 32 22.72 10.00 24.30
C VAL A 32 24.06 10.13 23.55
N GLU A 33 24.01 10.06 22.22
CA GLU A 33 25.17 10.15 21.33
C GLU A 33 25.78 11.56 21.26
N ALA A 34 27.09 11.61 20.89
CA ALA A 34 27.92 12.83 20.85
C ALA A 34 27.23 14.00 20.15
N THR A 35 26.71 13.72 18.96
CA THR A 35 26.06 14.64 18.04
C THR A 35 24.68 15.06 18.53
N ASP A 36 23.88 14.12 19.02
CA ASP A 36 22.48 14.36 19.38
C ASP A 36 22.35 15.25 20.61
N TYR A 37 23.18 15.02 21.62
CA TYR A 37 23.26 15.89 22.79
C TYR A 37 23.64 17.34 22.42
N GLN A 38 24.54 17.56 21.46
CA GLN A 38 24.90 18.94 21.07
C GLN A 38 23.70 19.67 20.47
N VAL A 39 22.97 19.00 19.56
CA VAL A 39 21.76 19.56 18.94
C VAL A 39 20.67 19.85 19.98
N LEU A 40 20.42 18.89 20.88
CA LEU A 40 19.40 19.04 21.93
C LEU A 40 19.78 20.13 22.94
N ARG A 41 21.03 20.15 23.41
CA ARG A 41 21.55 21.14 24.36
C ARG A 41 21.43 22.55 23.79
N ASP A 42 21.82 22.74 22.54
CA ASP A 42 21.77 24.06 21.90
C ASP A 42 20.32 24.55 21.74
N GLY A 43 19.40 23.65 21.38
CA GLY A 43 17.97 23.96 21.30
C GLY A 43 17.34 24.36 22.64
N TYR A 44 17.61 23.61 23.71
CA TYR A 44 17.12 23.92 25.05
C TYR A 44 17.75 25.21 25.60
N THR A 45 19.06 25.43 25.35
CA THR A 45 19.77 26.63 25.79
C THR A 45 19.24 27.89 25.10
N ALA A 46 19.01 27.84 23.79
CA ALA A 46 18.46 28.96 23.03
C ALA A 46 17.04 29.34 23.51
N ARG A 47 16.19 28.34 23.79
CA ARG A 47 14.85 28.57 24.31
C ARG A 47 14.85 29.10 25.74
N ALA A 48 15.68 28.53 26.61
CA ALA A 48 15.83 29.01 27.99
C ALA A 48 16.30 30.47 28.03
N ALA A 49 17.26 30.84 27.17
CA ALA A 49 17.70 32.23 27.03
C ALA A 49 16.57 33.14 26.52
N GLY A 50 15.72 32.67 25.61
CA GLY A 50 14.54 33.39 25.13
C GLY A 50 13.52 33.67 26.24
N VAL A 51 13.23 32.66 27.06
CA VAL A 51 12.30 32.77 28.20
C VAL A 51 12.85 33.70 29.28
N LEU A 52 14.12 33.54 29.65
CA LEU A 52 14.78 34.40 30.64
C LEU A 52 14.78 35.87 30.23
N ARG A 53 15.11 36.17 28.96
CA ARG A 53 15.00 37.54 28.42
C ARG A 53 13.57 38.06 28.49
N SER A 54 12.57 37.24 28.20
CA SER A 54 11.16 37.64 28.23
C SER A 54 10.67 37.95 29.64
N ILE A 55 11.15 37.21 30.64
CA ILE A 55 10.89 37.47 32.06
C ILE A 55 11.57 38.78 32.49
N GLU A 56 12.84 38.98 32.14
CA GLU A 56 13.61 40.19 32.48
C GLU A 56 13.02 41.46 31.84
N HIS A 57 12.67 41.40 30.54
CA HIS A 57 12.02 42.51 29.83
C HIS A 57 10.59 42.76 30.31
N GLY A 58 9.91 41.75 30.86
CA GLY A 58 8.56 41.85 31.43
C GLY A 58 8.50 42.31 32.89
N GLN A 59 9.64 42.26 33.60
CA GLN A 59 9.80 42.69 34.99
C GLN A 59 10.22 44.17 35.12
N ALA A 60 10.75 44.79 34.07
CA ALA A 60 11.09 46.22 34.05
C ALA A 60 10.01 47.09 33.36
N VAL A 61 9.17 47.74 34.19
CA VAL A 61 8.30 48.91 33.90
C VAL A 61 7.05 48.69 33.02
N LEU A 62 5.88 49.07 33.58
CA LEU A 62 4.58 49.15 32.89
C LEU A 62 4.35 50.55 32.24
N PRO A 63 3.95 50.62 30.95
CA PRO A 63 3.10 51.68 30.42
C PRO A 63 1.81 51.15 29.75
N PRO A 64 0.80 52.01 29.49
CA PRO A 64 -0.59 51.57 29.26
C PRO A 64 -0.85 50.96 27.88
N ARG A 65 -1.83 50.05 27.83
CA ARG A 65 -2.26 49.28 26.65
C ARG A 65 -2.74 50.18 25.49
N ALA A 66 -2.11 50.06 24.33
CA ALA A 66 -2.63 50.56 23.06
C ALA A 66 -3.66 49.59 22.44
N ARG A 67 -4.77 50.12 21.94
CA ARG A 67 -5.91 49.38 21.37
C ARG A 67 -5.49 48.64 20.08
N ARG A 68 -5.63 47.31 20.07
CA ARG A 68 -5.34 46.41 18.93
C ARG A 68 -6.51 46.44 17.93
N SER A 69 -6.23 46.66 16.65
CA SER A 69 -7.21 46.78 15.57
C SER A 69 -7.78 45.41 15.13
N TRP A 70 -9.07 45.21 15.40
CA TRP A 70 -9.84 43.98 15.17
C TRP A 70 -10.06 43.50 13.71
N PRO A 71 -9.96 44.30 12.62
CA PRO A 71 -10.29 43.76 11.29
C PRO A 71 -9.24 42.80 10.73
N ARG A 72 -8.03 42.73 11.32
CA ARG A 72 -6.97 41.78 10.92
C ARG A 72 -7.12 40.39 11.58
N LEU A 73 -7.81 40.32 12.71
CA LEU A 73 -8.05 39.06 13.45
C LEU A 73 -9.19 38.24 12.83
N ILE A 74 -10.21 38.90 12.28
CA ILE A 74 -11.34 38.23 11.63
C ILE A 74 -10.89 37.54 10.32
N GLY A 75 -10.00 38.17 9.55
CA GLY A 75 -9.44 37.56 8.33
C GLY A 75 -8.57 36.33 8.60
N ALA A 76 -7.77 36.35 9.68
CA ALA A 76 -6.94 35.22 10.07
C ALA A 76 -7.77 34.04 10.61
N ALA A 77 -8.83 34.31 11.38
CA ALA A 77 -9.72 33.27 11.89
C ALA A 77 -10.51 32.57 10.77
N ALA A 78 -10.97 33.30 9.75
CA ALA A 78 -11.67 32.72 8.60
C ALA A 78 -10.77 31.80 7.76
N ALA A 79 -9.49 32.18 7.58
CA ALA A 79 -8.51 31.34 6.89
C ALA A 79 -8.19 30.05 7.66
N VAL A 80 -8.06 30.12 8.99
CA VAL A 80 -7.83 28.95 9.86
C VAL A 80 -9.02 27.99 9.85
N VAL A 81 -10.26 28.50 9.85
CA VAL A 81 -11.47 27.66 9.78
C VAL A 81 -11.60 26.96 8.41
N LEU A 82 -11.26 27.63 7.30
CA LEU A 82 -11.25 27.00 5.97
C LEU A 82 -10.16 25.92 5.84
N ILE A 83 -8.99 26.14 6.44
CA ILE A 83 -7.91 25.14 6.47
C ILE A 83 -8.29 23.97 7.40
N ALA A 84 -8.93 24.23 8.54
CA ALA A 84 -9.38 23.20 9.48
C ALA A 84 -10.52 22.33 8.93
N LEU A 85 -11.46 22.91 8.17
CA LEU A 85 -12.52 22.15 7.51
C LEU A 85 -12.00 21.35 6.29
N GLY A 86 -11.01 21.89 5.57
CA GLY A 86 -10.35 21.19 4.46
C GLY A 86 -9.53 19.98 4.90
N THR A 87 -8.81 20.08 6.03
CA THR A 87 -8.03 18.96 6.58
C THR A 87 -8.91 17.97 7.35
N GLY A 88 -9.97 18.43 8.02
CA GLY A 88 -10.91 17.56 8.73
C GLY A 88 -11.68 16.59 7.81
N TRP A 89 -12.02 17.02 6.59
CA TRP A 89 -12.71 16.15 5.63
C TRP A 89 -11.81 15.08 5.01
N LEU A 90 -10.48 15.32 4.94
CA LEU A 90 -9.52 14.36 4.42
C LEU A 90 -9.12 13.30 5.47
N VAL A 91 -9.01 13.69 6.76
CA VAL A 91 -8.67 12.78 7.87
C VAL A 91 -9.84 11.84 8.22
N ALA A 92 -11.08 12.24 7.98
CA ALA A 92 -12.25 11.38 8.22
C ALA A 92 -12.33 10.18 7.26
N ARG A 93 -11.65 10.22 6.09
CA ARG A 93 -11.64 9.11 5.13
C ARG A 93 -10.48 8.13 5.33
N SER A 94 -9.50 8.45 6.20
CA SER A 94 -8.36 7.57 6.50
C SER A 94 -8.44 6.86 7.85
N SER A 95 -9.52 7.06 8.61
CA SER A 95 -9.74 6.33 9.86
C SER A 95 -10.34 4.94 9.57
N GLY A 96 -9.56 4.12 8.87
CA GLY A 96 -9.74 2.67 8.88
C GLY A 96 -9.44 2.13 10.28
N GLN A 97 -10.23 1.16 10.71
CA GLN A 97 -10.18 0.54 12.03
C GLN A 97 -8.76 0.13 12.43
N ARG A 98 -8.29 0.58 13.60
CA ARG A 98 -7.13 -0.05 14.26
C ARG A 98 -7.57 -1.41 14.78
N LEU A 99 -7.03 -2.49 14.22
CA LEU A 99 -7.27 -3.84 14.73
C LEU A 99 -6.36 -4.11 15.94
N PRO A 100 -6.79 -4.99 16.87
CA PRO A 100 -5.95 -5.39 18.00
C PRO A 100 -4.66 -6.08 17.48
N GLY A 101 -3.50 -5.44 17.63
CA GLY A 101 -2.21 -5.98 17.19
C GLY A 101 -1.17 -4.95 16.74
N ASP A 102 -1.58 -3.71 16.43
CA ASP A 102 -0.67 -2.68 15.91
C ASP A 102 0.35 -2.20 16.98
N THR A 103 1.61 -2.63 16.86
CA THR A 103 2.75 -2.01 17.57
C THR A 103 3.29 -0.82 16.78
N ILE A 104 3.63 0.26 17.50
CA ILE A 104 4.16 1.53 16.98
C ILE A 104 5.48 1.36 16.19
N THR A 105 6.18 0.24 16.37
CA THR A 105 7.33 -0.19 15.58
C THR A 105 6.87 -1.28 14.63
N GLY A 106 6.87 -0.99 13.32
CA GLY A 106 6.66 -1.88 12.16
C GLY A 106 5.95 -3.22 12.41
N GLY A 107 4.75 -3.39 11.85
CA GLY A 107 4.04 -4.68 11.86
C GLY A 107 4.96 -5.84 11.43
N THR A 108 4.78 -7.00 12.03
CA THR A 108 5.61 -8.17 11.72
C THR A 108 5.44 -8.58 10.25
N SER A 109 6.44 -9.24 9.66
CA SER A 109 6.39 -9.67 8.25
C SER A 109 5.10 -10.41 7.86
N PRO A 110 4.53 -11.34 8.67
CA PRO A 110 3.25 -11.97 8.37
C PRO A 110 2.06 -11.00 8.33
N ASP A 111 1.99 -10.05 9.27
CA ASP A 111 0.92 -9.05 9.29
C ASP A 111 1.01 -8.13 8.08
N GLN A 112 2.24 -7.75 7.70
CA GLN A 112 2.51 -6.95 6.51
C GLN A 112 2.13 -7.69 5.22
N VAL A 113 2.45 -8.99 5.10
CA VAL A 113 2.03 -9.81 3.95
C VAL A 113 0.51 -9.85 3.83
N ALA A 114 -0.21 -10.06 4.93
CA ALA A 114 -1.68 -10.08 4.93
C ALA A 114 -2.28 -8.75 4.46
N VAL A 115 -1.74 -7.62 4.94
CA VAL A 115 -2.16 -6.28 4.51
C VAL A 115 -1.89 -6.07 3.02
N LEU A 116 -0.68 -6.38 2.55
CA LEU A 116 -0.31 -6.22 1.14
C LEU A 116 -1.17 -7.07 0.21
N LEU A 117 -1.44 -8.34 0.57
CA LEU A 117 -2.32 -9.21 -0.22
C LEU A 117 -3.75 -8.66 -0.27
N SER A 118 -4.28 -8.17 0.86
CA SER A 118 -5.60 -7.55 0.90
C SER A 118 -5.68 -6.31 0.00
N GLU A 119 -4.68 -5.43 0.05
CA GLU A 119 -4.58 -4.27 -0.83
C GLU A 119 -4.49 -4.69 -2.30
N ALA A 120 -3.64 -5.66 -2.62
CA ALA A 120 -3.42 -6.13 -3.98
C ALA A 120 -4.73 -6.64 -4.62
N ARG A 121 -5.51 -7.44 -3.90
CA ARG A 121 -6.82 -7.92 -4.35
C ARG A 121 -7.80 -6.79 -4.62
N SER A 122 -7.82 -5.76 -3.77
CA SER A 122 -8.71 -4.60 -3.95
C SER A 122 -8.35 -3.78 -5.20
N LEU A 123 -7.08 -3.82 -5.61
CA LEU A 123 -6.56 -3.08 -6.77
C LEU A 123 -6.67 -3.88 -8.07
N LEU A 124 -6.78 -5.21 -8.05
CA LEU A 124 -6.70 -6.06 -9.25
C LEU A 124 -7.55 -5.58 -10.43
N GLY A 125 -8.80 -5.16 -10.17
CA GLY A 125 -9.71 -4.66 -11.22
C GLY A 125 -9.64 -3.15 -11.47
N ALA A 126 -9.14 -2.37 -10.52
CA ALA A 126 -9.19 -0.90 -10.57
C ALA A 126 -7.85 -0.26 -10.97
N ASP A 127 -6.74 -0.81 -10.47
CA ASP A 127 -5.38 -0.38 -10.74
C ASP A 127 -4.46 -1.62 -10.82
N PRO A 128 -4.39 -2.27 -12.00
CA PRO A 128 -3.54 -3.45 -12.20
C PRO A 128 -2.05 -3.19 -11.93
N ALA A 129 -1.57 -1.96 -12.18
CA ALA A 129 -0.20 -1.58 -11.90
C ALA A 129 0.06 -1.49 -10.39
N GLY A 130 -0.86 -0.87 -9.65
CA GLY A 130 -0.84 -0.83 -8.18
C GLY A 130 -0.94 -2.23 -7.56
N ALA A 131 -1.82 -3.09 -8.08
CA ALA A 131 -1.93 -4.48 -7.64
C ALA A 131 -0.61 -5.24 -7.82
N SER A 132 0.02 -5.11 -8.99
CA SER A 132 1.32 -5.72 -9.27
C SER A 132 2.40 -5.28 -8.28
N GLN A 133 2.46 -3.98 -7.96
CA GLN A 133 3.41 -3.47 -6.97
C GLN A 133 3.20 -4.08 -5.58
N ARG A 134 1.95 -4.31 -5.16
CA ARG A 134 1.65 -4.93 -3.86
C ARG A 134 2.04 -6.40 -3.82
N TYR A 135 1.73 -7.16 -4.86
CA TYR A 135 2.17 -8.55 -4.94
C TYR A 135 3.70 -8.67 -5.01
N LEU A 136 4.40 -7.79 -5.76
CA LEU A 136 5.87 -7.76 -5.76
C LEU A 136 6.45 -7.42 -4.37
N ALA A 137 5.78 -6.55 -3.61
CA ALA A 137 6.17 -6.27 -2.22
C ALA A 137 5.91 -7.47 -1.28
N VAL A 138 4.90 -8.31 -1.55
CA VAL A 138 4.75 -9.59 -0.84
C VAL A 138 5.94 -10.51 -1.16
N LEU A 139 6.31 -10.63 -2.44
CA LEU A 139 7.41 -11.51 -2.86
C LEU A 139 8.79 -11.09 -2.37
N SER A 140 8.98 -9.82 -1.96
CA SER A 140 10.22 -9.41 -1.30
C SER A 140 10.30 -9.84 0.17
N ILE A 141 9.16 -10.13 0.80
CA ILE A 141 9.05 -10.58 2.20
C ILE A 141 8.93 -12.10 2.26
N ASP A 142 8.05 -12.66 1.43
CA ASP A 142 7.76 -14.09 1.29
C ASP A 142 7.90 -14.48 -0.19
N PRO A 143 9.12 -14.86 -0.63
CA PRO A 143 9.39 -15.22 -2.02
C PRO A 143 8.60 -16.44 -2.50
N ASP A 144 8.18 -17.32 -1.60
CA ASP A 144 7.39 -18.50 -1.94
C ASP A 144 5.89 -18.26 -1.73
N ASN A 145 5.41 -17.01 -1.67
CA ASN A 145 3.98 -16.75 -1.58
C ASN A 145 3.25 -17.14 -2.88
N ALA A 146 2.49 -18.24 -2.86
CA ALA A 146 1.82 -18.80 -4.04
C ALA A 146 0.83 -17.82 -4.68
N GLU A 147 0.08 -17.08 -3.86
CA GLU A 147 -0.89 -16.09 -4.33
C GLU A 147 -0.20 -14.92 -5.03
N ALA A 148 0.76 -14.28 -4.37
CA ALA A 148 1.45 -13.14 -4.94
C ALA A 148 2.13 -13.50 -6.26
N ARG A 149 2.81 -14.65 -6.30
CA ARG A 149 3.45 -15.14 -7.52
C ARG A 149 2.44 -15.41 -8.65
N THR A 150 1.29 -15.99 -8.30
CA THR A 150 0.23 -16.27 -9.28
C THR A 150 -0.28 -14.99 -9.92
N TYR A 151 -0.62 -13.99 -9.11
CA TYR A 151 -1.20 -12.76 -9.62
C TYR A 151 -0.16 -11.84 -10.28
N THR A 152 1.12 -11.85 -9.87
CA THR A 152 2.18 -11.18 -10.64
C THR A 152 2.36 -11.83 -12.01
N GLY A 153 2.40 -13.17 -12.08
CA GLY A 153 2.51 -13.90 -13.34
C GLY A 153 1.34 -13.62 -14.27
N TRP A 154 0.11 -13.61 -13.75
CA TRP A 154 -1.08 -13.27 -14.53
C TRP A 154 -1.05 -11.83 -15.07
N LEU A 155 -0.75 -10.85 -14.22
CA LEU A 155 -0.63 -9.44 -14.61
C LEU A 155 0.46 -9.24 -15.66
N LEU A 156 1.56 -9.98 -15.55
CA LEU A 156 2.64 -9.98 -16.54
C LEU A 156 2.16 -10.56 -17.87
N ALA A 157 1.47 -11.70 -17.87
CA ALA A 157 0.92 -12.32 -19.08
C ALA A 157 -0.03 -11.37 -19.83
N ILE A 158 -1.01 -10.77 -19.14
CA ILE A 158 -1.98 -9.87 -19.79
C ILE A 158 -1.34 -8.59 -20.33
N SER A 159 -0.21 -8.15 -19.77
CA SER A 159 0.54 -6.98 -20.23
C SER A 159 1.14 -7.17 -21.63
N THR A 160 1.30 -8.41 -22.08
CA THR A 160 1.91 -8.75 -23.38
C THR A 160 1.00 -8.51 -24.58
N GLN A 161 -0.31 -8.32 -24.37
CA GLN A 161 -1.30 -8.20 -25.46
C GLN A 161 -1.03 -7.06 -26.46
N ASN A 162 -0.32 -6.01 -26.03
CA ASN A 162 0.00 -4.85 -26.87
C ASN A 162 1.48 -4.82 -27.32
N GLN A 163 2.24 -5.90 -27.08
CA GLN A 163 3.66 -5.99 -27.40
C GLN A 163 3.89 -6.64 -28.78
N SER A 164 5.10 -6.47 -29.32
CA SER A 164 5.52 -7.24 -30.49
C SER A 164 5.55 -8.74 -30.15
N ALA A 165 5.31 -9.62 -31.13
CA ALA A 165 5.27 -11.07 -30.90
C ALA A 165 6.56 -11.60 -30.24
N THR A 166 7.72 -11.04 -30.60
CA THR A 166 9.02 -11.44 -30.05
C THR A 166 9.18 -11.03 -28.58
N ASP A 167 8.79 -9.80 -28.24
CA ASP A 167 8.90 -9.29 -26.85
C ASP A 167 7.84 -9.94 -25.93
N ALA A 168 6.66 -10.20 -26.49
CA ALA A 168 5.57 -10.90 -25.81
C ALA A 168 5.99 -12.32 -25.41
N ALA A 169 6.69 -13.05 -26.29
CA ALA A 169 7.08 -14.44 -26.03
C ALA A 169 8.00 -14.60 -24.82
N ALA A 170 9.02 -13.74 -24.68
CA ALA A 170 9.93 -13.78 -23.54
C ALA A 170 9.20 -13.45 -22.22
N THR A 171 8.34 -12.43 -22.26
CA THR A 171 7.54 -12.00 -21.10
C THR A 171 6.53 -13.07 -20.68
N LEU A 172 5.89 -13.74 -21.64
CA LEU A 172 4.94 -14.82 -21.40
C LEU A 172 5.64 -16.05 -20.80
N ALA A 173 6.85 -16.36 -21.24
CA ALA A 173 7.64 -17.46 -20.66
C ALA A 173 7.95 -17.21 -19.17
N ILE A 174 8.27 -15.96 -18.79
CA ILE A 174 8.47 -15.59 -17.38
C ILE A 174 7.16 -15.76 -16.60
N ALA A 175 6.05 -15.23 -17.12
CA ALA A 175 4.74 -15.34 -16.50
C ALA A 175 4.32 -16.80 -16.25
N LYS A 176 4.49 -17.68 -17.24
CA LYS A 176 4.18 -19.10 -17.13
C LYS A 176 5.04 -19.78 -16.06
N LYS A 177 6.34 -19.48 -16.01
CA LYS A 177 7.25 -20.03 -15.00
C LYS A 177 6.83 -19.63 -13.59
N ASP A 178 6.38 -18.40 -13.38
CA ASP A 178 5.88 -17.96 -12.08
C ASP A 178 4.60 -18.73 -11.67
N LEU A 179 3.67 -18.93 -12.60
CA LEU A 179 2.46 -19.73 -12.35
C LEU A 179 2.78 -21.20 -12.04
N GLU A 180 3.74 -21.79 -12.75
CA GLU A 180 4.20 -23.16 -12.48
C GLU A 180 4.87 -23.25 -11.10
N ARG A 181 5.70 -22.27 -10.74
CA ARG A 181 6.32 -22.23 -9.40
C ARG A 181 5.27 -22.05 -8.29
N ALA A 182 4.21 -21.30 -8.52
CA ALA A 182 3.11 -21.19 -7.55
C ALA A 182 2.41 -22.53 -7.31
N ILE A 183 2.25 -23.36 -8.36
CA ILE A 183 1.72 -24.72 -8.25
C ILE A 183 2.66 -25.64 -7.47
N GLU A 184 3.98 -25.51 -7.65
CA GLU A 184 4.96 -26.29 -6.89
C GLU A 184 4.93 -25.97 -5.39
N VAL A 185 4.78 -24.68 -5.06
CA VAL A 185 4.70 -24.19 -3.68
C VAL A 185 3.39 -24.62 -3.01
N ASP A 186 2.27 -24.37 -3.67
CA ASP A 186 0.95 -24.77 -3.19
C ASP A 186 0.22 -25.59 -4.27
N PRO A 187 0.35 -26.92 -4.22
CA PRO A 187 -0.32 -27.80 -5.17
C PRO A 187 -1.84 -27.72 -5.12
N THR A 188 -2.44 -27.22 -4.03
CA THR A 188 -3.90 -27.12 -3.88
C THR A 188 -4.46 -25.82 -4.43
N PHE A 189 -3.61 -24.82 -4.70
CA PHE A 189 -4.04 -23.54 -5.23
C PHE A 189 -4.45 -23.67 -6.70
N ALA A 190 -5.74 -23.46 -6.98
CA ALA A 190 -6.32 -23.69 -8.30
C ALA A 190 -5.98 -22.59 -9.32
N ASP A 191 -6.00 -21.33 -8.90
CA ASP A 191 -5.88 -20.14 -9.76
C ASP A 191 -4.74 -20.20 -10.78
N PRO A 192 -3.48 -20.58 -10.42
CA PRO A 192 -2.41 -20.62 -11.42
C PRO A 192 -2.66 -21.63 -12.54
N ARG A 193 -3.36 -22.74 -12.29
CA ARG A 193 -3.77 -23.69 -13.34
C ARG A 193 -4.82 -23.08 -14.25
N CYS A 194 -5.77 -22.35 -13.67
CA CYS A 194 -6.82 -21.66 -14.41
C CYS A 194 -6.21 -20.61 -15.35
N PHE A 195 -5.24 -19.83 -14.87
CA PHE A 195 -4.51 -18.85 -15.67
C PHE A 195 -3.63 -19.49 -16.74
N LEU A 196 -2.93 -20.59 -16.45
CA LEU A 196 -2.18 -21.34 -17.46
C LEU A 196 -3.07 -21.86 -18.59
N ALA A 197 -4.32 -22.25 -18.28
CA ALA A 197 -5.29 -22.66 -19.29
C ALA A 197 -5.66 -21.50 -20.23
N VAL A 198 -5.91 -20.31 -19.65
CA VAL A 198 -6.23 -19.10 -20.41
C VAL A 198 -5.03 -18.65 -21.25
N ILE A 199 -3.82 -18.72 -20.71
CA ILE A 199 -2.57 -18.39 -21.42
C ILE A 199 -2.41 -19.29 -22.65
N ALA A 200 -2.51 -20.61 -22.46
CA ALA A 200 -2.36 -21.58 -23.54
C ALA A 200 -3.35 -21.31 -24.69
N ALA A 201 -4.63 -21.06 -24.39
CA ALA A 201 -5.62 -20.81 -25.43
C ALA A 201 -5.47 -19.44 -26.11
N ARG A 202 -5.29 -18.37 -25.32
CA ARG A 202 -5.41 -17.00 -25.83
C ARG A 202 -4.11 -16.43 -26.40
N PHE A 203 -2.98 -16.83 -25.85
CA PHE A 203 -1.68 -16.29 -26.23
C PHE A 203 -0.86 -17.26 -27.07
N GLU A 204 -1.00 -18.57 -26.81
CA GLU A 204 -0.23 -19.61 -27.51
C GLU A 204 -1.06 -20.35 -28.57
N HIS A 205 -2.37 -20.13 -28.62
CA HIS A 205 -3.32 -20.85 -29.46
C HIS A 205 -3.25 -22.39 -29.30
N ASP A 206 -2.77 -22.86 -28.15
CA ASP A 206 -2.63 -24.27 -27.80
C ASP A 206 -3.88 -24.75 -27.05
N THR A 207 -4.85 -25.24 -27.84
CA THR A 207 -6.12 -25.77 -27.33
C THR A 207 -5.94 -27.06 -26.53
N ALA A 208 -4.92 -27.87 -26.86
CA ALA A 208 -4.68 -29.14 -26.17
C ALA A 208 -4.19 -28.88 -24.74
N THR A 209 -3.18 -28.03 -24.58
CA THR A 209 -2.68 -27.62 -23.26
C THR A 209 -3.76 -26.87 -22.48
N ALA A 210 -4.54 -25.99 -23.12
CA ALA A 210 -5.63 -25.28 -22.46
C ALA A 210 -6.66 -26.22 -21.83
N LYS A 211 -7.07 -27.29 -22.54
CA LYS A 211 -8.01 -28.30 -22.01
C LYS A 211 -7.44 -29.04 -20.80
N VAL A 212 -6.18 -29.44 -20.85
CA VAL A 212 -5.51 -30.13 -19.72
C VAL A 212 -5.47 -29.21 -18.50
N ARG A 213 -4.98 -27.98 -18.65
CA ARG A 213 -4.87 -27.01 -17.54
C ARG A 213 -6.24 -26.61 -16.98
N ALA A 214 -7.27 -26.48 -17.82
CA ALA A 214 -8.63 -26.18 -17.37
C ALA A 214 -9.20 -27.34 -16.51
N ALA A 215 -8.97 -28.59 -16.92
CA ALA A 215 -9.37 -29.75 -16.12
C ALA A 215 -8.61 -29.80 -14.78
N GLU A 216 -7.31 -29.55 -14.78
CA GLU A 216 -6.50 -29.46 -13.56
C GLU A 216 -6.99 -28.34 -12.63
N CYS A 217 -7.33 -27.16 -13.17
CA CYS A 217 -7.94 -26.06 -12.43
C CYS A 217 -9.21 -26.53 -11.72
N LEU A 218 -10.19 -27.08 -12.46
CA LEU A 218 -11.47 -27.52 -11.91
C LEU A 218 -11.32 -28.62 -10.85
N ALA A 219 -10.37 -29.54 -11.03
CA ALA A 219 -10.08 -30.60 -10.08
C ALA A 219 -9.53 -30.09 -8.72
N ASN A 220 -8.95 -28.88 -8.68
CA ASN A 220 -8.39 -28.28 -7.47
C ASN A 220 -9.33 -27.27 -6.79
N ASN A 221 -10.63 -27.34 -7.08
CA ASN A 221 -11.66 -26.56 -6.39
C ASN A 221 -11.48 -25.03 -6.43
N PRO A 222 -11.47 -24.40 -7.61
CA PRO A 222 -11.35 -22.95 -7.73
C PRO A 222 -12.57 -22.24 -7.09
N PRO A 223 -12.47 -20.95 -6.76
CA PRO A 223 -13.60 -20.14 -6.29
C PRO A 223 -14.81 -20.27 -7.23
N SER A 224 -16.04 -20.19 -6.70
CA SER A 224 -17.26 -20.48 -7.47
C SER A 224 -17.43 -19.63 -8.73
N GLU A 225 -17.06 -18.35 -8.64
CA GLU A 225 -17.06 -17.44 -9.79
C GLU A 225 -16.07 -17.91 -10.88
N MET A 226 -14.84 -18.25 -10.49
CA MET A 226 -13.81 -18.75 -11.39
C MET A 226 -14.18 -20.12 -11.98
N ARG A 227 -14.80 -21.01 -11.18
CA ARG A 227 -15.28 -22.33 -11.65
C ARG A 227 -16.22 -22.18 -12.83
N GLY A 228 -17.26 -21.36 -12.71
CA GLY A 228 -18.24 -21.16 -13.79
C GLY A 228 -17.60 -20.57 -15.05
N MET A 229 -16.65 -19.63 -14.89
CA MET A 229 -15.89 -19.09 -16.03
C MET A 229 -15.04 -20.15 -16.73
N ILE A 230 -14.36 -21.02 -15.96
CA ILE A 230 -13.49 -22.07 -16.52
C ILE A 230 -14.31 -23.20 -17.15
N GLU A 231 -15.47 -23.56 -16.60
CA GLU A 231 -16.40 -24.51 -17.22
C GLU A 231 -16.91 -24.00 -18.57
N SER A 232 -17.34 -22.72 -18.63
CA SER A 232 -17.76 -22.10 -19.90
C SER A 232 -16.62 -22.00 -20.90
N PHE A 233 -15.41 -21.65 -20.43
CA PHE A 233 -14.21 -21.60 -21.26
C PHE A 233 -13.83 -22.99 -21.79
N ALA A 234 -13.85 -24.03 -20.96
CA ALA A 234 -13.55 -25.40 -21.39
C ALA A 234 -14.54 -25.90 -22.44
N GLY A 235 -15.83 -25.56 -22.31
CA GLY A 235 -16.86 -25.85 -23.32
C GLY A 235 -16.60 -25.17 -24.66
N SER A 236 -16.13 -23.92 -24.68
CA SER A 236 -15.85 -23.24 -25.97
C SER A 236 -14.67 -23.85 -26.73
N LEU A 237 -13.71 -24.46 -26.03
CA LEU A 237 -12.56 -25.16 -26.62
C LEU A 237 -12.95 -26.47 -27.33
N THR A 238 -14.11 -27.07 -27.03
CA THR A 238 -14.58 -28.27 -27.75
C THR A 238 -15.26 -27.93 -29.06
N ASP A 239 -16.00 -26.82 -29.11
CA ASP A 239 -16.79 -26.44 -30.28
C ASP A 239 -15.93 -25.99 -31.46
N THR A 240 -14.75 -25.42 -31.21
CA THR A 240 -13.82 -25.00 -32.27
C THR A 240 -13.20 -26.19 -33.04
N SER A 241 -13.34 -27.42 -32.53
CA SER A 241 -12.74 -28.64 -33.12
C SER A 241 -13.62 -29.32 -34.18
N THR A 242 -14.80 -28.78 -34.49
CA THR A 242 -15.68 -29.32 -35.56
C THR A 242 -15.57 -28.43 -36.80
N PRO A 243 -14.83 -28.81 -37.85
CA PRO A 243 -15.06 -28.22 -39.16
C PRO A 243 -16.48 -28.62 -39.57
N ALA A 244 -17.36 -27.64 -39.77
CA ALA A 244 -18.61 -27.87 -40.45
C ALA A 244 -18.29 -28.34 -41.87
N THR A 245 -18.31 -29.67 -42.09
CA THR A 245 -18.47 -30.25 -43.41
C THR A 245 -19.88 -29.90 -43.86
N SER A 246 -20.03 -28.71 -44.43
CA SER A 246 -21.18 -28.36 -45.25
C SER A 246 -21.04 -29.15 -46.56
N ASP A 247 -21.49 -30.40 -46.56
CA ASP A 247 -21.81 -31.12 -47.79
C ASP A 247 -23.18 -30.63 -48.26
N PRO A 248 -23.30 -29.89 -49.37
CA PRO A 248 -24.58 -29.74 -50.02
C PRO A 248 -24.91 -31.06 -50.70
N ALA A 249 -25.71 -31.88 -50.02
CA ALA A 249 -26.30 -33.08 -50.58
C ALA A 249 -26.95 -32.76 -51.94
N THR A 250 -26.43 -33.42 -52.97
CA THR A 250 -26.92 -33.41 -54.33
C THR A 250 -28.36 -33.93 -54.34
N THR A 251 -29.35 -33.07 -54.58
CA THR A 251 -30.72 -33.52 -54.88
C THR A 251 -30.86 -33.67 -56.38
N THR A 252 -30.63 -34.88 -56.87
CA THR A 252 -31.07 -35.36 -58.18
C THR A 252 -32.33 -36.19 -57.98
N THR A 253 -33.49 -35.67 -58.35
CA THR A 253 -34.73 -36.39 -58.69
C THR A 253 -35.60 -35.31 -59.38
N GLY A 254 -35.95 -35.35 -60.66
CA GLY A 254 -36.55 -36.40 -61.47
C GLY A 254 -37.53 -35.67 -62.41
#